data_AF-A0A7M1UNX0-F1
#
_entry.id   AF-A0A7M1UNX0-F1
#
_cell.length_a   1.000
_cell.length_b   1.000
_cell.length_c   1.000
_cell.angle_alpha   90.00
_cell.angle_beta   90.00
_cell.angle_gamma   90.00
#
_symmetry.space_group_name_H-M   'P 1'
#
loop_
_entity.id
_entity.type
_entity.pdbx_description
1 polymer ?
#
loop_
_entity_poly.entity_id
_entity_poly.type
_entity_poly.pdbx_seq_one_letter_code
_entity_poly.pdbx_strand_id
1 'polypeptide(L)'
;MTHSYSLNDPLVTTILVFTSMSVSFLVLLIIYQSLKSRVVRETKIYLSGEPEEVVREASPSVGNLYWGFIKKFARSIFNTLINKVQTGSIHEWFSFISSWLGILILLAVLMSILYLLAR
;
A
#
# COMPACT_ATOMS: atom_id res chain seq x y z
N MET A 1 18.42 42.08 -68.28
CA MET A 1 18.60 40.62 -68.46
C MET A 1 18.22 39.95 -67.14
N THR A 2 17.00 39.45 -67.03
CA THR A 2 16.55 38.71 -65.85
C THR A 2 17.00 37.26 -66.03
N HIS A 3 18.04 36.84 -65.31
CA HIS A 3 18.46 35.44 -65.28
C HIS A 3 17.33 34.61 -64.65
N SER A 4 16.53 33.96 -65.49
CA SER A 4 15.60 32.93 -65.07
C SER A 4 16.42 31.71 -64.69
N TYR A 5 16.65 31.49 -63.40
CA TYR A 5 17.32 30.29 -62.90
C TYR A 5 16.51 29.06 -63.33
N SER A 6 17.10 28.23 -64.18
CA SER A 6 16.52 26.96 -64.61
C SER A 6 16.53 25.99 -63.42
N LEU A 7 15.38 25.36 -63.13
CA LEU A 7 15.26 24.32 -62.10
C LEU A 7 16.14 23.09 -62.37
N ASN A 8 16.74 22.98 -63.57
CA ASN A 8 17.59 21.86 -63.97
C ASN A 8 19.09 22.09 -63.72
N ASP A 9 19.48 23.24 -63.15
CA ASP A 9 20.88 23.52 -62.87
C ASP A 9 21.32 22.79 -61.57
N PRO A 10 22.20 21.77 -61.63
CA PRO A 10 22.51 20.89 -60.50
C PRO A 10 23.12 21.63 -59.29
N LEU A 11 23.76 22.77 -59.52
CA LEU A 11 24.33 23.59 -58.46
C LEU A 11 23.24 24.32 -57.64
N VAL A 12 22.25 24.88 -58.33
CA VAL A 12 21.14 25.60 -57.70
C VAL A 12 20.25 24.65 -56.91
N THR A 13 19.98 23.45 -57.44
CA THR A 13 19.20 22.42 -56.74
C THR A 13 19.94 21.90 -55.51
N THR A 14 21.25 21.69 -55.58
CA THR A 14 22.06 21.26 -54.43
C THR A 14 22.05 22.29 -53.30
N ILE A 15 22.22 23.57 -53.63
CA ILE A 15 22.16 24.66 -52.64
C ILE A 15 20.77 24.72 -51.99
N LEU A 16 19.71 24.59 -52.79
CA LEU A 16 18.33 24.65 -52.31
C LEU A 16 17.99 23.48 -51.36
N VAL A 17 18.44 22.27 -51.69
CA VAL A 17 18.29 21.08 -50.84
C VAL A 17 19.10 21.22 -49.55
N PHE A 18 20.35 21.68 -49.63
CA PHE A 18 21.18 21.86 -48.44
C PHE A 18 20.60 22.91 -47.48
N THR A 19 20.06 24.00 -48.04
CA THR A 19 19.43 25.07 -47.27
C THR A 19 18.14 24.57 -46.61
N SER A 20 17.30 23.81 -47.32
CA SER A 20 16.06 23.27 -46.77
C SER A 20 16.31 22.23 -45.67
N MET A 21 17.33 21.39 -45.81
CA MET A 21 17.76 20.44 -44.77
C MET A 21 18.29 21.17 -43.53
N SER A 22 19.10 22.21 -43.72
CA SER A 22 19.67 23.01 -42.62
C SER A 22 18.58 23.73 -41.82
N VAL A 23 17.60 24.32 -42.51
CA VAL A 23 16.45 24.97 -41.87
C VAL A 23 15.61 23.95 -41.11
N SER A 24 15.33 22.80 -41.72
CA SER A 24 14.57 21.72 -41.08
C SER A 24 15.26 21.21 -39.81
N PHE A 25 16.58 21.03 -39.86
CA PHE A 25 17.38 20.61 -38.71
C PHE A 25 17.34 21.65 -37.58
N LEU A 26 17.50 22.94 -37.89
CA LEU A 26 17.43 24.01 -36.88
C LEU A 26 16.05 24.07 -36.22
N VAL A 27 14.97 23.94 -36.99
CA VAL A 27 13.61 23.91 -36.45
C VAL A 27 13.43 22.74 -35.49
N LEU A 28 13.86 21.53 -35.86
CA LEU A 28 13.79 20.36 -34.99
C LEU A 28 14.62 20.52 -33.71
N LEU A 29 15.79 21.15 -33.82
CA LEU A 29 16.67 21.40 -32.69
C LEU A 29 16.03 22.37 -31.68
N ILE A 30 15.39 23.44 -32.17
CA ILE A 30 14.65 24.40 -31.33
C ILE A 30 13.46 23.71 -30.65
N ILE A 31 12.71 22.90 -31.38
CA ILE A 31 11.58 22.12 -30.83
C ILE A 31 12.07 21.16 -29.75
N TYR A 32 13.16 20.43 -30.02
CA TYR A 32 13.76 19.49 -29.06
C TYR A 32 14.19 20.21 -27.78
N GLN A 33 14.91 21.34 -27.88
CA GLN A 33 15.33 22.10 -26.71
C GLN A 33 14.15 22.67 -25.91
N SER A 34 13.06 23.03 -26.60
CA SER A 34 11.84 23.57 -25.96
C SER A 34 11.03 22.48 -25.26
N LEU A 35 10.95 21.28 -25.85
CA LEU A 35 10.23 20.14 -25.29
C LEU A 35 11.03 19.34 -24.27
N LYS A 36 12.37 19.49 -24.26
CA LYS A 36 13.23 18.81 -23.30
C LYS A 36 12.86 19.26 -21.89
N SER A 37 12.18 18.38 -21.16
CA SER A 37 11.88 18.58 -19.75
C SER A 37 13.17 18.87 -18.98
N ARG A 38 13.19 20.00 -18.27
CA ARG A 38 14.28 20.37 -17.35
C ARG A 38 14.13 19.72 -15.98
N VAL A 39 12.99 19.07 -15.73
CA VAL A 39 12.70 18.44 -14.44
C VAL A 39 13.23 17.01 -14.47
N VAL A 40 14.33 16.78 -13.75
CA VAL A 40 14.77 15.43 -13.40
C VAL A 40 13.76 14.88 -12.41
N ARG A 41 13.06 13.82 -12.80
CA ARG A 41 12.08 13.18 -11.91
C ARG A 41 12.86 12.41 -10.85
N GLU A 42 12.89 12.93 -9.62
CA GLU A 42 13.38 12.17 -8.48
C GLU A 42 12.35 11.08 -8.15
N THR A 43 12.53 9.90 -8.73
CA THR A 43 11.79 8.71 -8.31
C THR A 43 12.47 8.18 -7.04
N LYS A 44 11.78 8.25 -5.91
CA LYS A 44 12.22 7.56 -4.68
C LYS A 44 12.49 6.09 -5.02
N ILE A 45 13.64 5.59 -4.59
CA ILE A 45 14.02 4.18 -4.78
C ILE A 45 13.18 3.36 -3.80
N TYR A 46 12.46 2.37 -4.33
CA TYR A 46 11.71 1.41 -3.53
C TYR A 46 12.55 0.14 -3.39
N LEU A 47 12.77 -0.31 -2.17
CA LEU A 47 13.43 -1.57 -1.86
C LEU A 47 12.33 -2.60 -1.60
N SER A 48 12.19 -3.57 -2.52
CA SER A 48 11.18 -4.63 -2.43
C SER A 48 9.73 -4.13 -2.34
N GLY A 49 9.42 -2.99 -2.96
CA GLY A 49 8.08 -2.40 -2.94
C GLY A 49 7.80 -1.50 -1.73
N GLU A 50 8.72 -1.43 -0.77
CA GLU A 50 8.65 -0.51 0.38
C GLU A 50 9.53 0.72 0.13
N PRO A 51 9.15 1.91 0.63
CA PRO A 51 9.99 3.08 0.54
C PRO A 51 11.26 2.90 1.39
N GLU A 52 12.37 3.52 0.97
CA GLU A 52 13.66 3.44 1.65
C GLU A 52 13.58 3.78 3.16
N GLU A 53 12.69 4.69 3.54
CA GLU A 53 12.43 5.09 4.92
C GLU A 53 12.05 3.89 5.81
N VAL A 54 11.25 2.95 5.30
CA VAL A 54 10.81 1.76 6.04
C VAL A 54 11.93 0.72 6.18
N VAL A 55 12.83 0.63 5.21
CA VAL A 55 13.94 -0.35 5.23
C VAL A 55 15.11 0.13 6.08
N ARG A 56 15.27 1.44 6.24
CA ARG A 56 16.32 2.04 7.10
C ARG A 56 16.01 1.90 8.59
N GLU A 57 14.74 1.78 8.96
CA GLU A 57 14.33 1.62 10.35
C GLU A 57 14.48 0.16 10.80
N ALA A 58 15.16 -0.05 11.93
CA ALA A 58 15.34 -1.39 12.51
C ALA A 58 14.03 -1.96 13.09
N SER A 59 13.05 -1.11 13.39
CA SER A 59 11.76 -1.48 13.95
C SER A 59 10.63 -1.26 12.93
N PRO A 60 9.62 -2.15 12.88
CA PRO A 60 8.47 -1.94 12.03
C PRO A 60 7.66 -0.71 12.45
N SER A 61 7.06 -0.04 11.48
CA SER A 61 6.16 1.09 11.74
C SER A 61 4.97 0.68 12.63
N VAL A 62 4.43 1.64 13.37
CA VAL A 62 3.25 1.43 14.24
C VAL A 62 2.06 0.88 13.45
N GLY A 63 1.89 1.32 12.19
CA GLY A 63 0.84 0.80 11.30
C GLY A 63 1.01 -0.68 10.97
N ASN A 64 2.25 -1.13 10.73
CA ASN A 64 2.54 -2.54 10.48
C ASN A 64 2.34 -3.41 11.72
N LEU A 65 2.71 -2.91 12.90
CA LEU A 65 2.44 -3.55 14.19
C LEU A 65 0.93 -3.67 14.45
N TYR A 66 0.18 -2.60 14.23
CA TYR A 66 -1.28 -2.58 14.35
C TYR A 66 -1.91 -3.62 13.43
N TRP A 67 -1.50 -3.66 12.17
CA TRP A 67 -2.04 -4.63 11.21
C TRP A 67 -1.68 -6.07 11.58
N GLY A 68 -0.44 -6.30 12.04
CA GLY A 68 0.01 -7.59 12.56
C GLY A 68 -0.85 -8.07 13.74
N PHE A 69 -1.15 -7.17 14.68
CA PHE A 69 -2.04 -7.44 15.81
C PHE A 69 -3.45 -7.79 15.36
N ILE A 70 -4.04 -6.99 14.48
CA ILE A 70 -5.40 -7.25 13.97
C ILE A 70 -5.48 -8.62 13.29
N LYS A 71 -4.50 -8.94 12.44
CA LYS A 71 -4.52 -10.14 11.61
C LYS A 71 -4.35 -11.43 12.42
N LYS A 72 -3.49 -11.42 13.44
CA LYS A 72 -3.26 -12.61 14.29
C LYS A 72 -4.21 -12.68 15.49
N PHE A 73 -4.33 -11.59 16.25
CA PHE A 73 -4.97 -11.61 17.55
C PHE A 73 -6.45 -11.26 17.45
N ALA A 74 -6.78 -10.08 16.93
CA ALA A 74 -8.16 -9.62 16.88
C ALA A 74 -9.04 -10.57 16.03
N ARG A 75 -8.53 -11.02 14.89
CA ARG A 75 -9.25 -11.97 14.03
C ARG A 75 -9.46 -13.33 14.69
N SER A 76 -8.47 -13.85 15.41
CA SER A 76 -8.58 -15.12 16.11
C SER A 76 -9.60 -15.06 17.24
N ILE A 77 -9.56 -13.99 18.05
CA ILE A 77 -10.51 -13.77 19.14
C ILE A 77 -11.92 -13.61 18.59
N PHE A 78 -12.11 -12.75 17.59
CA PHE A 78 -13.40 -12.51 16.99
C PHE A 78 -14.02 -13.79 16.43
N ASN A 79 -13.25 -14.57 15.67
CA ASN A 79 -13.70 -15.86 15.15
C ASN A 79 -14.00 -16.85 16.27
N THR A 80 -13.23 -16.84 17.35
CA THR A 80 -13.46 -17.75 18.48
C THR A 80 -14.74 -17.38 19.21
N LEU A 81 -14.97 -16.10 19.51
CA LEU A 81 -16.19 -15.65 20.17
C LEU A 81 -17.42 -15.97 19.32
N ILE A 82 -17.42 -15.57 18.05
CA ILE A 82 -18.59 -15.78 17.19
C ILE A 82 -18.85 -17.27 16.99
N ASN A 83 -17.83 -18.04 16.61
CA ASN A 83 -18.07 -19.42 16.20
C ASN A 83 -18.19 -20.40 17.37
N LYS A 84 -17.63 -20.10 18.55
CA LYS A 84 -17.69 -21.01 19.71
C LYS A 84 -18.66 -20.58 20.80
N VAL A 85 -18.94 -19.28 20.93
CA VAL A 85 -19.85 -18.78 21.99
C VAL A 85 -21.25 -18.61 21.44
N GLN A 86 -21.40 -18.22 20.17
CA GLN A 86 -22.70 -18.04 19.51
C GLN A 86 -23.00 -19.18 18.52
N THR A 87 -22.90 -20.41 18.99
CA THR A 87 -23.17 -21.63 18.20
C THR A 87 -24.65 -21.83 17.88
N GLY A 88 -25.56 -21.18 18.62
CA GLY A 88 -27.01 -21.32 18.45
C GLY A 88 -27.59 -22.65 18.94
N SER A 89 -26.75 -23.53 19.51
CA SER A 89 -27.16 -24.81 20.10
C SER A 89 -27.72 -24.61 21.50
N ILE A 90 -28.97 -25.02 21.71
CA ILE A 90 -29.63 -24.97 23.04
C ILE A 90 -28.89 -25.86 24.05
N HIS A 91 -28.33 -26.99 23.61
CA HIS A 91 -27.60 -27.91 24.48
C HIS A 91 -26.31 -27.26 25.05
N GLU A 92 -25.56 -26.56 24.21
CA GLU A 92 -24.35 -25.86 24.64
C GLU A 92 -24.68 -24.70 25.59
N TRP A 93 -25.78 -23.99 25.33
CA TRP A 93 -26.29 -22.95 26.23
C TRP A 93 -26.66 -23.52 27.61
N PHE A 94 -27.36 -24.65 27.65
CA PHE A 94 -27.71 -25.31 28.92
C PHE A 94 -26.46 -25.78 29.67
N SER A 95 -25.48 -26.36 28.97
CA SER A 95 -24.20 -26.77 29.55
C SER A 95 -23.44 -25.59 30.15
N PHE A 96 -23.41 -24.45 29.45
CA PHE A 96 -22.80 -23.21 29.95
C PHE A 96 -23.49 -22.70 31.23
N ILE A 97 -24.83 -22.60 31.23
CA ILE A 97 -25.60 -22.13 32.39
C ILE A 97 -25.44 -23.09 33.59
N SER A 98 -25.50 -24.40 33.35
CA SER A 98 -25.30 -25.42 34.39
C SER A 98 -23.89 -25.33 35.01
N SER A 99 -22.86 -25.17 34.17
CA SER A 99 -21.49 -24.98 34.63
C SER A 99 -21.34 -23.71 35.48
N TRP A 100 -21.97 -22.62 35.04
CA TRP A 100 -21.96 -21.35 35.78
C TRP A 100 -22.67 -21.45 37.13
N LEU A 101 -23.83 -22.10 37.18
CA LEU A 101 -24.54 -22.37 38.42
C LEU A 101 -23.73 -23.25 39.38
N GLY A 102 -23.04 -24.28 38.86
CA GLY A 102 -22.15 -25.12 39.66
C GLY A 102 -21.03 -24.32 40.33
N ILE A 103 -20.40 -23.39 39.59
CA ILE A 103 -19.39 -22.48 40.13
C ILE A 103 -19.97 -21.59 41.23
N LEU A 104 -21.16 -21.02 41.03
CA LEU A 104 -21.82 -20.17 42.03
C LEU A 104 -22.17 -20.95 43.30
N ILE A 105 -22.61 -22.20 43.18
CA ILE A 105 -22.90 -23.07 44.33
C ILE A 105 -21.61 -23.36 45.10
N LEU A 106 -20.51 -23.70 44.41
CA LEU A 106 -19.22 -23.93 45.05
C LEU A 106 -18.75 -22.69 45.81
N LEU A 107 -18.86 -21.51 45.19
CA LEU A 107 -18.56 -20.22 45.83
C LEU A 107 -19.44 -19.98 47.07
N ALA A 108 -20.75 -20.23 46.97
CA ALA A 108 -21.67 -20.06 48.08
C ALA A 108 -21.33 -20.98 49.26
N VAL A 109 -21.00 -22.25 49.00
CA VAL A 109 -20.57 -23.21 50.03
C VAL A 109 -19.26 -22.76 50.67
N LEU A 110 -18.28 -22.36 49.85
CA LEU A 110 -16.98 -21.90 50.35
C LEU A 110 -17.13 -20.64 51.22
N MET A 111 -17.92 -19.67 50.78
CA MET A 111 -18.20 -18.46 51.56
C MET A 111 -18.97 -18.78 52.86
N SER A 112 -19.88 -19.75 52.83
CA SER A 112 -20.60 -20.19 54.03
C SER A 112 -19.66 -20.83 55.06
N ILE A 113 -18.71 -21.65 54.61
CA ILE A 113 -17.68 -22.24 55.48
C ILE A 113 -16.78 -21.16 56.07
N LEU A 114 -16.30 -20.22 55.24
CA LEU A 114 -15.47 -19.10 55.70
C LEU A 114 -16.21 -18.23 56.73
N TYR A 115 -17.50 -17.96 56.50
CA TYR A 115 -18.32 -17.20 57.44
C TYR A 115 -18.47 -17.92 58.79
N LEU A 116 -18.63 -19.24 58.79
CA LEU A 116 -18.69 -20.03 60.01
C LEU A 116 -17.35 -20.11 60.74
N LEU A 117 -16.22 -20.07 60.03
CA LEU A 117 -14.88 -20.05 60.62
C LEU A 117 -14.47 -18.67 61.17
N ALA A 118 -14.99 -17.60 60.56
CA ALA A 118 -14.70 -16.23 60.97
C ALA A 118 -15.60 -15.75 62.13
N ARG A 119 -16.66 -16.50 62.45
CA ARG A 119 -17.56 -16.27 63.58
C ARG A 119 -17.09 -17.04 64.81
#